data_AF-W2Z9R4-F1
#
_entry.id   AF-W2Z9R4-F1
#
_cell.length_a   1.000
_cell.length_b   1.000
_cell.length_c   1.000
_cell.angle_alpha   90.00
_cell.angle_beta   90.00
_cell.angle_gamma   90.00
#
_symmetry.space_group_name_H-M   'P 1'
#
loop_
_entity.id
_entity.type
_entity.pdbx_description
1 polymer ?
#
loop_
_entity_poly.entity_id
_entity_poly.type
_entity_poly.pdbx_seq_one_letter_code
_entity_poly.pdbx_strand_id
1 'polypeptide(L)'
;MMSDHVEVLGPPPPNVEKSQTMYHNIRPNVPEEFRDDPLYAKASAQDHLDAKAAKQARRDHRAAMVVAAKANQDRRGREDVGLSAEEAPAKKRKAPKK
;
A
#
# COMPACT_ATOMS: atom_id res chain seq x y z
N MET A 1 -36.23 8.29 -13.39
CA MET A 1 -36.18 8.69 -11.96
C MET A 1 -34.69 8.77 -11.58
N MET A 2 -34.28 9.47 -10.52
CA MET A 2 -32.83 9.62 -10.22
C MET A 2 -32.11 8.30 -9.88
N SER A 3 -32.86 7.21 -9.69
CA SER A 3 -32.36 5.89 -9.33
C SER A 3 -31.77 5.08 -10.49
N ASP A 4 -31.97 5.51 -11.75
CA ASP A 4 -31.58 4.74 -12.96
C ASP A 4 -30.05 4.63 -13.13
N HIS A 5 -29.26 5.32 -12.29
CA HIS A 5 -27.79 5.42 -12.37
C HIS A 5 -27.08 4.91 -11.11
N VAL A 6 -27.80 4.41 -10.12
CA VAL A 6 -27.22 3.92 -8.87
C VAL A 6 -27.16 2.40 -8.93
N GLU A 7 -26.01 1.88 -9.37
CA GLU A 7 -25.74 0.45 -9.23
C GLU A 7 -25.67 0.12 -7.73
N VAL A 8 -26.55 -0.77 -7.28
CA VAL A 8 -26.52 -1.29 -5.91
C VAL A 8 -25.36 -2.29 -5.83
N LEU A 9 -24.21 -1.81 -5.35
CA LEU A 9 -23.08 -2.68 -5.07
C LEU A 9 -23.41 -3.60 -3.89
N GLY A 10 -22.96 -4.85 -3.98
CA GLY A 10 -23.03 -5.78 -2.85
C GLY A 10 -22.27 -5.24 -1.64
N PRO A 11 -22.59 -5.74 -0.42
CA PRO A 11 -21.88 -5.33 0.78
C PRO A 11 -20.38 -5.60 0.62
N PRO A 12 -19.52 -4.70 1.12
CA PRO A 12 -18.08 -4.88 0.99
C PRO A 12 -17.64 -6.15 1.72
N PRO A 13 -16.60 -6.85 1.23
CA PRO A 13 -16.04 -7.98 1.92
C PRO A 13 -15.67 -7.64 3.37
N PRO A 14 -15.91 -8.53 4.33
CA PRO A 14 -15.63 -8.27 5.74
C PRO A 14 -14.15 -7.98 5.96
N ASN A 15 -13.85 -6.90 6.69
CA ASN A 15 -12.49 -6.53 7.03
C ASN A 15 -12.00 -7.34 8.23
N VAL A 16 -11.43 -8.50 7.93
CA VAL A 16 -10.81 -9.45 8.87
C VAL A 16 -9.69 -8.85 9.72
N GLU A 17 -9.05 -7.77 9.29
CA GLU A 17 -8.03 -7.08 10.10
C GLU A 17 -8.68 -6.22 11.15
N LYS A 18 -9.78 -5.57 10.78
CA LYS A 18 -10.56 -4.77 11.70
C LYS A 18 -11.16 -5.67 12.78
N SER A 19 -11.71 -6.84 12.45
CA SER A 19 -12.21 -7.79 13.47
C SER A 19 -11.10 -8.25 14.42
N GLN A 20 -9.89 -8.53 13.90
CA GLN A 20 -8.74 -8.87 14.74
C GLN A 20 -8.34 -7.71 15.67
N THR A 21 -8.36 -6.47 15.19
CA THR A 21 -8.11 -5.27 16.00
C THR A 21 -9.20 -5.05 17.04
N MET A 22 -10.48 -5.26 16.69
CA MET A 22 -11.60 -5.14 17.63
C MET A 22 -11.41 -6.10 18.81
N TYR A 23 -11.07 -7.36 18.54
CA TYR A 23 -10.87 -8.37 19.57
C TYR A 23 -9.65 -8.12 20.47
N HIS A 24 -8.49 -7.78 19.90
CA HIS A 24 -7.25 -7.69 20.68
C HIS A 24 -7.02 -6.32 21.33
N ASN A 25 -7.35 -5.23 20.62
CA ASN A 25 -6.96 -3.88 21.05
C ASN A 25 -8.12 -3.12 21.67
N ILE A 26 -9.35 -3.36 21.20
CA ILE A 26 -10.52 -2.57 21.62
C ILE A 26 -11.27 -3.27 22.73
N ARG A 27 -11.58 -4.57 22.61
CA ARG A 27 -12.31 -5.37 23.61
C ARG A 27 -11.83 -5.21 25.06
N PRO A 28 -10.52 -5.11 25.38
CA PRO A 28 -10.08 -4.92 26.76
C PRO A 28 -10.60 -3.62 27.40
N ASN A 29 -10.82 -2.58 26.58
CA ASN A 29 -11.31 -1.27 27.00
C ASN A 29 -12.84 -1.15 26.90
N VAL A 30 -13.53 -2.23 26.51
CA VAL A 30 -14.99 -2.26 26.40
C VAL A 30 -15.58 -2.64 27.77
N PRO A 31 -16.61 -1.93 28.25
CA PRO A 31 -17.33 -2.28 29.47
C PRO A 31 -17.85 -3.73 29.40
N GLU A 32 -17.93 -4.38 30.56
CA GLU A 32 -18.24 -5.80 30.64
C GLU A 32 -19.58 -6.14 29.99
N GLU A 33 -20.55 -5.23 30.10
CA GLU A 33 -21.89 -5.36 29.53
C GLU A 33 -21.91 -5.51 28.00
N PHE A 34 -20.85 -5.06 27.31
CA PHE A 34 -20.74 -5.11 25.85
C PHE A 34 -19.66 -6.06 25.34
N ARG A 35 -18.93 -6.78 26.22
CA ARG A 35 -17.83 -7.66 25.81
C ARG A 35 -18.28 -8.91 25.04
N ASP A 36 -19.55 -9.25 25.16
CA ASP A 36 -20.18 -10.40 24.48
C ASP A 36 -20.87 -10.00 23.16
N ASP A 37 -20.79 -8.72 22.78
CA ASP A 37 -21.25 -8.29 21.45
C ASP A 37 -20.46 -9.03 20.36
N PRO A 38 -21.14 -9.59 19.33
CA PRO A 38 -20.50 -10.20 18.16
C PRO A 38 -19.40 -9.33 17.52
N LEU A 39 -19.49 -8.01 17.62
CA LEU A 39 -18.50 -7.05 17.15
C LEU A 39 -17.10 -7.26 17.78
N TYR A 40 -17.06 -7.72 19.03
CA TYR A 40 -15.84 -8.04 19.77
C TYR A 40 -15.59 -9.53 19.89
N ALA A 41 -16.33 -10.37 19.16
CA ALA A 41 -16.08 -11.80 19.15
C ALA A 41 -14.69 -12.12 18.59
N LYS A 42 -14.12 -13.23 19.07
CA LYS A 42 -12.85 -13.72 18.55
C LYS A 42 -13.05 -14.13 17.09
N ALA A 43 -12.19 -13.62 16.20
CA ALA A 43 -12.16 -14.03 14.81
C ALA A 43 -11.92 -15.54 14.68
N SER A 44 -12.53 -16.16 13.67
CA SER A 44 -12.35 -17.60 13.43
C SER A 44 -10.94 -17.91 12.92
N ALA A 45 -10.56 -19.19 12.95
CA ALA A 45 -9.27 -19.62 12.39
C ALA A 45 -9.16 -19.28 10.88
N GLN A 46 -10.27 -19.35 10.15
CA GLN A 46 -10.33 -18.99 8.73
C GLN A 46 -10.11 -17.49 8.52
N ASP A 47 -10.77 -16.65 9.33
CA ASP A 47 -10.61 -15.19 9.26
C ASP A 47 -9.15 -14.76 9.50
N HIS A 48 -8.42 -15.48 10.36
CA HIS A 48 -7.00 -15.24 10.58
C HIS A 48 -6.12 -15.57 9.36
N LEU A 49 -6.46 -16.64 8.62
CA LEU A 49 -5.76 -16.99 7.38
C LEU A 49 -6.05 -15.95 6.31
N ASP A 50 -7.30 -15.56 6.16
CA ASP A 50 -7.74 -14.56 5.19
C ASP A 50 -7.12 -13.19 5.49
N ALA A 51 -7.01 -12.80 6.77
CA ALA A 51 -6.33 -11.57 7.19
C ALA A 51 -4.84 -11.58 6.83
N LYS A 52 -4.16 -12.72 7.01
CA LYS A 52 -2.75 -12.84 6.62
C LYS A 52 -2.59 -12.74 5.11
N ALA A 53 -3.43 -13.42 4.34
CA ALA A 53 -3.43 -13.36 2.88
C ALA A 53 -3.68 -11.92 2.39
N ALA A 54 -4.68 -11.23 2.94
CA ALA A 54 -4.98 -9.84 2.59
C ALA A 54 -3.84 -8.88 2.94
N LYS A 55 -3.22 -9.02 4.12
CA LYS A 55 -2.02 -8.26 4.50
C LYS A 55 -0.86 -8.50 3.53
N GLN A 56 -0.67 -9.75 3.10
CA GLN A 56 0.39 -10.11 2.16
C GLN A 56 0.13 -9.52 0.78
N ALA A 57 -1.07 -9.68 0.23
CA ALA A 57 -1.45 -9.11 -1.06
C ALA A 57 -1.23 -7.58 -1.10
N ARG A 58 -1.54 -6.85 -0.03
CA ARG A 58 -1.26 -5.41 0.05
C ARG A 58 0.23 -5.09 0.11
N ARG A 59 1.04 -5.92 0.74
CA ARG A 59 2.50 -5.76 0.73
C ARG A 59 3.06 -6.00 -0.67
N ASP A 60 2.60 -7.04 -1.34
CA ASP A 60 3.06 -7.40 -2.69
C ASP A 60 2.67 -6.31 -3.69
N HIS A 61 1.45 -5.79 -3.61
CA HIS A 61 1.02 -4.65 -4.41
C HIS A 61 1.92 -3.41 -4.20
N ARG A 62 2.23 -3.07 -2.94
CA ARG A 62 3.16 -1.97 -2.65
C ARG A 62 4.56 -2.24 -3.19
N ALA A 63 5.06 -3.46 -3.06
CA ALA A 63 6.38 -3.83 -3.59
C ALA A 63 6.41 -3.71 -5.12
N ALA A 64 5.38 -4.19 -5.81
CA ALA A 64 5.23 -4.06 -7.26
C ALA A 64 5.20 -2.60 -7.70
N MET A 65 4.46 -1.74 -6.98
CA MET A 65 4.44 -0.29 -7.24
C MET A 65 5.82 0.36 -7.07
N VAL A 66 6.58 -0.02 -6.04
CA VAL A 66 7.96 0.47 -5.84
C VAL A 66 8.89 0.02 -6.97
N VAL A 67 8.78 -1.25 -7.41
CA VAL A 67 9.56 -1.77 -8.53
C VAL A 67 9.21 -1.02 -9.82
N ALA A 68 7.92 -0.81 -10.11
CA ALA A 68 7.47 -0.07 -11.27
C ALA A 68 7.93 1.40 -11.23
N ALA A 69 7.88 2.04 -10.06
CA ALA A 69 8.37 3.40 -9.88
C ALA A 69 9.88 3.50 -10.13
N LYS A 70 10.66 2.54 -9.61
CA LYS A 70 12.11 2.48 -9.85
C LYS A 70 12.44 2.24 -11.32
N ALA A 71 11.77 1.30 -11.98
CA ALA A 71 11.97 1.06 -13.41
C ALA A 71 11.66 2.31 -14.25
N ASN A 72 10.61 3.06 -13.90
CA ASN A 72 10.30 4.33 -14.54
C ASN A 72 11.36 5.41 -14.29
N GLN A 73 11.93 5.48 -13.08
CA GLN A 73 13.05 6.39 -12.78
C GLN A 73 14.31 6.01 -13.57
N ASP A 74 14.68 4.73 -13.59
CA ASP A 74 15.85 4.24 -14.33
C ASP A 74 15.70 4.50 -15.84
N ARG A 75 14.50 4.31 -16.37
CA ARG A 75 14.20 4.64 -17.76
C ARG A 75 14.39 6.13 -18.00
N ARG A 76 13.73 7.00 -17.22
CA ARG A 76 13.88 8.46 -17.32
C ARG A 76 15.34 8.91 -17.23
N GLY A 77 16.11 8.35 -16.31
CA GLY A 77 17.54 8.63 -16.15
C GLY A 77 18.40 8.21 -17.34
N ARG A 78 17.93 7.31 -18.21
CA ARG A 78 18.60 6.99 -19.49
C ARG A 78 18.16 7.89 -20.63
N GLU A 79 16.91 8.37 -20.64
CA GLU A 79 16.40 9.27 -21.68
C GLU A 79 16.96 10.71 -21.49
N ASP A 80 17.12 11.16 -20.25
CA ASP A 80 17.78 12.43 -19.90
C ASP A 80 19.30 12.44 -20.28
N VAL A 81 19.94 11.27 -20.37
CA VAL A 81 21.33 11.13 -20.87
C VAL A 81 21.37 11.07 -22.41
N GLY A 82 20.24 10.79 -23.07
CA GLY A 82 20.13 10.73 -24.53
C GLY A 82 19.87 12.06 -25.23
N LEU A 83 19.36 13.06 -24.51
CA LEU A 83 19.16 14.44 -25.02
C LEU A 83 20.17 15.46 -24.47
N SER A 84 21.08 15.03 -23.60
CA SER A 84 22.20 15.86 -23.08
C SER A 84 23.55 15.28 -23.50
N ALA A 85 23.66 14.90 -24.79
CA ALA A 85 24.93 14.56 -25.43
C ALA A 85 25.24 15.45 -26.64
N GLU A 86 24.52 16.58 -26.79
CA GLU A 86 24.91 17.73 -27.61
C GLU A 86 24.95 18.97 -26.69
N GLU A 87 25.85 18.93 -25.71
CA GLU A 87 26.59 20.12 -25.27
C GLU A 87 27.72 19.65 -24.38
N ALA A 88 28.93 19.66 -24.92
CA ALA A 88 30.14 19.41 -24.15
C ALA A 88 30.38 20.60 -23.21
N PRO A 89 30.43 20.44 -21.87
CA PRO A 89 31.08 21.44 -21.05
C PRO A 89 32.59 21.18 -21.12
N ALA A 90 33.29 22.06 -21.84
CA ALA A 90 34.75 22.10 -21.87
C ALA A 90 35.32 22.14 -20.45
N LYS A 91 35.85 21.00 -19.97
CA LYS A 91 36.63 20.93 -18.73
C LYS A 91 37.93 21.72 -18.92
N LYS A 92 37.94 22.97 -18.46
CA LYS A 92 39.17 23.76 -18.30
C LYS A 92 40.09 23.03 -17.31
N ARG A 93 41.17 22.46 -17.85
CA ARG A 93 42.30 21.90 -17.09
C ARG A 93 42.93 23.02 -16.26
N LYS A 94 42.96 22.88 -14.93
CA LYS A 94 43.85 23.70 -14.09
C LYS A 94 45.26 23.13 -14.20
N ALA A 95 46.20 23.94 -14.68
CA ALA A 95 47.62 23.60 -14.79
C ALA A 95 48.26 23.46 -13.39
N PRO A 96 49.28 22.60 -13.23
CA PRO A 96 50.02 22.48 -11.98
C PRO A 96 50.91 23.70 -11.75
N LYS A 97 50.87 24.28 -10.54
CA LYS A 97 51.82 25.30 -10.10
C LYS A 97 53.15 24.63 -9.72
N LYS A 98 54.24 25.25 -10.16
CA LYS A 98 55.64 24.99 -9.76
C LYS A 98 55.84 25.16 -8.27
#